data_AF-A0AAD5JZ62-F1
#
_entry.id   AF-A0AAD5JZ62-F1
#
_cell.length_a   1.000
_cell.length_b   1.000
_cell.length_c   1.000
_cell.angle_alpha   90.00
_cell.angle_beta   90.00
_cell.angle_gamma   90.00
#
_symmetry.space_group_name_H-M   'P 1'
#
loop_
_entity.id
_entity.type
_entity.pdbx_description
1 polymer ?
#
loop_
_entity_poly.entity_id
_entity_poly.type
_entity_poly.pdbx_seq_one_letter_code
_entity_poly.pdbx_strand_id
1 'polypeptide(L)'
;SFAPGAIGLFCWAALAFHIDLDSILRSKELLCNISHIKKAAPLISLTHLVVDLIESFTYLQSIESATTTSLYLLSKKYAFLLAAAAFLQPSDLHRISLADQGNLHLIVIAPKETRMNRRIRKELSICSLPEDQSLCPITSSQALVNHLDRVSSEFLFMNSWVPNKALVVTTLSTYLRSILRLSPSTATSADKLLSVHLVASNKALRLGIPLEEILLMGNWVSATVFQNHYHCSYNVSGNITVAVINHLA
;
A
#
# COMPACT_ATOMS: atom_id res chain seq x y z
N SER A 1 -33.17 0.35 0.86
CA SER A 1 -34.02 -0.83 0.62
C SER A 1 -33.61 -1.44 -0.72
N PHE A 2 -33.30 -2.73 -0.77
CA PHE A 2 -33.02 -3.40 -2.04
C PHE A 2 -34.32 -3.53 -2.84
N ALA A 3 -34.32 -3.14 -4.12
CA ALA A 3 -35.49 -3.23 -4.98
C ALA A 3 -35.88 -4.72 -5.19
N PRO A 4 -37.18 -5.08 -5.19
CA PRO A 4 -37.65 -6.46 -5.33
C PRO A 4 -37.12 -7.20 -6.58
N GLY A 5 -36.79 -6.46 -7.65
CA GLY A 5 -36.18 -7.03 -8.86
C GLY A 5 -34.73 -7.53 -8.71
N ALA A 6 -33.98 -7.02 -7.72
CA ALA A 6 -32.58 -7.37 -7.52
C ALA A 6 -32.39 -8.79 -6.95
N ILE A 7 -33.38 -9.28 -6.18
CA ILE A 7 -33.35 -10.64 -5.59
C ILE A 7 -33.67 -11.69 -6.65
N GLY A 8 -34.65 -11.42 -7.52
CA GLY A 8 -34.96 -12.28 -8.66
C GLY A 8 -33.78 -12.45 -9.62
N LEU A 9 -33.07 -11.34 -9.92
CA LEU A 9 -31.86 -11.35 -10.74
C LEU A 9 -30.71 -12.14 -10.09
N PHE A 10 -30.54 -12.05 -8.78
CA PHE A 10 -29.50 -12.81 -8.07
C PHE A 10 -29.76 -14.32 -8.11
N CYS A 11 -31.03 -14.75 -7.96
CA CYS A 11 -31.41 -16.17 -8.04
C CYS A 11 -31.24 -16.74 -9.46
N TRP A 12 -31.60 -15.98 -10.49
CA TRP A 12 -31.37 -16.38 -11.89
C TRP A 12 -29.88 -16.45 -12.22
N ALA A 13 -29.11 -15.49 -11.74
CA ALA A 13 -27.67 -15.49 -11.90
C ALA A 13 -27.05 -16.70 -11.19
N ALA A 14 -27.43 -16.99 -9.93
CA ALA A 14 -27.00 -18.18 -9.18
C ALA A 14 -27.33 -19.51 -9.88
N LEU A 15 -28.51 -19.62 -10.50
CA LEU A 15 -28.89 -20.78 -11.31
C LEU A 15 -28.09 -20.89 -12.62
N ALA A 16 -27.74 -19.77 -13.26
CA ALA A 16 -26.88 -19.73 -14.43
C ALA A 16 -25.38 -19.92 -14.10
N PHE A 17 -24.95 -19.59 -12.87
CA PHE A 17 -23.54 -19.58 -12.43
C PHE A 17 -22.92 -20.97 -12.21
N HIS A 18 -23.68 -22.06 -12.32
CA HIS A 18 -23.20 -23.41 -12.00
C HIS A 18 -22.75 -24.27 -13.20
N ILE A 19 -22.90 -23.81 -14.44
CA ILE A 19 -22.79 -24.71 -15.61
C ILE A 19 -21.54 -24.48 -16.48
N ASP A 20 -21.05 -23.25 -16.66
CA ASP A 20 -19.84 -23.00 -17.47
C ASP A 20 -19.19 -21.63 -17.19
N LEU A 21 -17.94 -21.65 -16.70
CA LEU A 21 -17.16 -20.45 -16.35
C LEU A 21 -16.75 -19.62 -17.58
N ASP A 22 -16.59 -20.24 -18.75
CA ASP A 22 -16.16 -19.54 -19.98
C ASP A 22 -17.30 -18.77 -20.65
N SER A 23 -18.54 -19.24 -20.49
CA SER A 23 -19.74 -18.51 -20.93
C SER A 23 -19.91 -17.16 -20.20
N ILE A 24 -19.40 -17.05 -18.97
CA ILE A 24 -19.48 -15.87 -18.10
C ILE A 24 -18.65 -14.71 -18.65
N LEU A 25 -17.41 -14.98 -19.07
CA LEU A 25 -16.50 -13.96 -19.59
C LEU A 25 -16.94 -13.42 -20.96
N ARG A 26 -17.78 -14.16 -21.68
CA ARG A 26 -18.25 -13.83 -23.03
C ARG A 26 -19.69 -13.31 -23.09
N SER A 27 -20.44 -13.39 -21.98
CA SER A 27 -21.81 -12.90 -21.92
C SER A 27 -21.86 -11.37 -21.96
N LYS A 28 -22.27 -10.82 -23.10
CA LYS A 28 -22.47 -9.38 -23.30
C LYS A 28 -23.45 -8.78 -22.30
N GLU A 29 -24.49 -9.52 -21.95
CA GLU A 29 -25.56 -9.06 -21.07
C GLU A 29 -25.08 -8.93 -19.62
N LEU A 30 -24.29 -9.90 -19.14
CA LEU A 30 -23.66 -9.84 -17.82
C LEU A 30 -22.66 -8.68 -17.74
N LEU A 31 -21.80 -8.52 -18.75
CA LEU A 31 -20.83 -7.43 -18.81
C LEU A 31 -21.52 -6.05 -18.85
N CYS A 32 -22.63 -5.94 -19.60
CA CYS A 32 -23.46 -4.74 -19.63
C CYS A 32 -24.02 -4.44 -18.24
N ASN A 33 -24.64 -5.43 -17.58
CA ASN A 33 -25.21 -5.27 -16.24
C ASN A 33 -24.15 -4.90 -15.18
N ILE A 34 -22.97 -5.52 -15.21
CA ILE A 34 -21.85 -5.14 -14.33
C ILE A 34 -21.42 -3.69 -14.60
N SER A 35 -21.38 -3.25 -15.86
CA SER A 35 -21.06 -1.87 -16.20
C SER A 35 -22.12 -0.88 -15.70
N HIS A 36 -23.40 -1.25 -15.76
CA HIS A 36 -24.51 -0.46 -15.22
C HIS A 36 -24.44 -0.37 -13.70
N ILE A 37 -24.16 -1.47 -13.00
CA ILE A 37 -23.97 -1.50 -11.55
C ILE A 37 -22.78 -0.64 -11.14
N LYS A 38 -21.65 -0.72 -11.88
CA LYS A 38 -20.48 0.14 -11.64
C LYS A 38 -20.78 1.62 -11.84
N LYS A 39 -21.58 1.97 -12.85
CA LYS A 39 -22.03 3.36 -13.10
C LYS A 39 -23.04 3.86 -12.06
N ALA A 40 -23.86 2.96 -11.53
CA ALA A 40 -24.83 3.24 -10.48
C ALA A 40 -24.25 3.18 -9.06
N ALA A 41 -22.98 2.75 -8.91
CA ALA A 41 -22.29 2.76 -7.64
C ALA A 41 -22.13 4.21 -7.13
N PRO A 42 -22.09 4.44 -5.81
CA PRO A 42 -21.83 5.76 -5.26
C PRO A 42 -20.56 6.36 -5.85
N LEU A 43 -20.61 7.64 -6.22
CA LEU A 43 -19.45 8.37 -6.71
C LEU A 43 -18.34 8.30 -5.65
N ILE A 44 -17.15 7.84 -6.04
CA ILE A 44 -15.96 7.88 -5.19
C ILE A 44 -15.38 9.28 -5.32
N SER A 45 -15.52 10.10 -4.28
CA SER A 45 -14.82 11.38 -4.21
C SER A 45 -13.35 11.13 -3.88
N LEU A 46 -12.49 11.23 -4.90
CA LEU A 46 -11.03 11.17 -4.76
C LEU A 46 -10.42 12.55 -4.46
N THR A 47 -11.21 13.62 -4.46
CA THR A 47 -10.72 15.00 -4.60
C THR A 47 -10.11 15.61 -3.35
N HIS A 48 -10.19 14.97 -2.17
CA HIS A 48 -9.77 15.63 -0.92
C HIS A 48 -9.10 14.72 0.12
N LEU A 49 -8.48 13.60 -0.29
CA LEU A 49 -7.76 12.79 0.68
C LEU A 49 -6.42 13.46 1.01
N VAL A 50 -6.41 14.24 2.09
CA VAL A 50 -5.21 14.79 2.72
C VAL A 50 -5.10 14.11 4.06
N VAL A 51 -4.10 13.22 4.19
CA VAL A 51 -3.76 12.60 5.47
C VAL A 51 -2.44 13.18 5.93
N ASP A 52 -2.47 13.80 7.10
CA ASP A 52 -1.30 14.35 7.73
C ASP A 52 -0.63 13.27 8.60
N LEU A 53 0.54 12.80 8.17
CA LEU A 53 1.27 11.74 8.85
C LEU A 53 2.02 12.20 10.12
N ILE A 54 1.89 13.46 10.54
CA ILE A 54 2.57 13.98 11.74
C ILE A 54 2.35 13.06 12.95
N GLU A 55 1.11 12.77 13.33
CA GLU A 55 0.82 11.92 14.51
C GLU A 55 1.35 10.48 14.35
N SER A 56 1.26 9.94 13.13
CA SER A 56 1.83 8.64 12.79
C SER A 56 3.35 8.63 13.01
N PHE A 57 4.05 9.67 12.57
CA PHE A 57 5.50 9.78 12.73
C PHE A 57 5.90 10.10 14.16
N THR A 58 5.17 10.96 14.89
CA THR A 58 5.39 11.22 16.31
C THR A 58 5.31 9.93 17.13
N TYR A 59 4.30 9.09 16.86
CA TYR A 59 4.21 7.77 17.48
C TYR A 59 5.42 6.87 17.13
N LEU A 60 5.86 6.85 15.87
CA LEU A 60 7.03 6.06 15.47
C LEU A 60 8.33 6.54 16.11
N GLN A 61 8.48 7.86 16.31
CA GLN A 61 9.61 8.45 17.03
C GLN A 61 9.62 8.02 18.50
N SER A 62 8.44 7.87 19.12
CA SER A 62 8.32 7.38 20.51
C SER A 62 8.77 5.94 20.71
N ILE A 63 8.81 5.13 19.65
CA ILE A 63 9.32 3.76 19.70
C ILE A 63 10.83 3.82 19.52
N GLU A 64 11.60 3.52 20.55
CA GLU A 64 13.06 3.48 20.45
C GLU A 64 13.53 2.40 19.46
N SER A 65 14.56 2.69 18.66
CA SER A 65 15.21 1.70 17.79
C SER A 65 16.37 1.04 18.54
N ALA A 66 16.06 0.28 19.59
CA ALA A 66 17.05 -0.38 20.44
C ALA A 66 16.75 -1.87 20.62
N THR A 67 17.77 -2.66 20.93
CA THR A 67 17.61 -4.11 21.17
C THR A 67 16.85 -4.44 22.46
N THR A 68 16.62 -3.46 23.33
CA THR A 68 15.79 -3.53 24.54
C THR A 68 14.31 -3.34 24.23
N THR A 69 13.97 -2.77 23.08
CA THR A 69 12.60 -2.57 22.63
C THR A 69 11.99 -3.91 22.21
N SER A 70 10.73 -4.15 22.59
CA SER A 70 10.06 -5.41 22.25
C SER A 70 10.03 -5.68 20.74
N LEU A 71 10.22 -6.95 20.37
CA LEU A 71 10.15 -7.39 18.97
C LEU A 71 8.87 -6.95 18.26
N TYR A 72 7.74 -6.94 18.97
CA TYR A 72 6.46 -6.45 18.47
C TYR A 72 6.53 -4.98 18.03
N LEU A 73 7.04 -4.09 18.89
CA LEU A 73 7.14 -2.66 18.59
C LEU A 73 8.17 -2.36 17.51
N LEU A 74 9.33 -3.03 17.54
CA LEU A 74 10.35 -2.90 16.48
C LEU A 74 9.82 -3.37 15.13
N SER A 75 9.19 -4.55 15.08
CA SER A 75 8.57 -5.07 13.85
C SER A 75 7.50 -4.12 13.31
N LYS A 76 6.67 -3.58 14.21
CA LYS A 76 5.62 -2.62 13.85
C LYS A 76 6.17 -1.31 13.31
N LYS A 77 7.18 -0.73 13.97
CA LYS A 77 7.88 0.49 13.54
C LYS A 77 8.54 0.29 12.19
N TYR A 78 9.38 -0.74 12.08
CA TYR A 78 10.13 -1.02 10.86
C TYR A 78 9.21 -1.34 9.69
N ALA A 79 8.15 -2.15 9.88
CA ALA A 79 7.16 -2.43 8.84
C ALA A 79 6.54 -1.16 8.27
N PHE A 80 6.20 -0.18 9.11
CA PHE A 80 5.61 1.08 8.65
C PHE A 80 6.62 1.95 7.91
N LEU A 81 7.81 2.14 8.48
CA LEU A 81 8.87 2.94 7.85
C LEU A 81 9.27 2.36 6.49
N LEU A 82 9.42 1.04 6.42
CA LEU A 82 9.72 0.32 5.19
C LEU A 82 8.59 0.44 4.16
N ALA A 83 7.33 0.27 4.58
CA ALA A 83 6.18 0.44 3.69
C ALA A 83 6.04 1.86 3.15
N ALA A 84 6.34 2.87 3.98
CA ALA A 84 6.30 4.27 3.57
C ALA A 84 7.45 4.62 2.62
N ALA A 85 8.68 4.18 2.92
CA ALA A 85 9.86 4.49 2.13
C ALA A 85 9.86 3.84 0.74
N ALA A 86 9.33 2.62 0.63
CA ALA A 86 9.37 1.82 -0.61
C ALA A 86 7.99 1.50 -1.22
N PHE A 87 6.94 2.19 -0.76
CA PHE A 87 5.54 2.01 -1.17
C PHE A 87 5.12 0.54 -1.14
N LEU A 88 5.42 -0.19 -0.06
CA LEU A 88 5.15 -1.63 0.02
C LEU A 88 3.74 -1.93 0.57
N GLN A 89 3.09 -2.94 0.00
CA GLN A 89 1.86 -3.50 0.54
C GLN A 89 2.18 -4.54 1.64
N PRO A 90 1.22 -4.88 2.51
CA PRO A 90 1.40 -5.94 3.51
C PRO A 90 1.88 -7.28 2.93
N SER A 91 1.45 -7.63 1.70
CA SER A 91 1.91 -8.84 1.02
C SER A 91 3.36 -8.78 0.60
N ASP A 92 3.88 -7.60 0.26
CA ASP A 92 5.27 -7.43 -0.15
C ASP A 92 6.17 -7.55 1.08
N LEU A 93 5.80 -6.90 2.20
CA LEU A 93 6.49 -7.02 3.48
C LEU A 93 6.61 -8.48 3.95
N HIS A 94 5.54 -9.27 3.81
CA HIS A 94 5.52 -10.68 4.17
C HIS A 94 6.49 -11.54 3.34
N ARG A 95 6.91 -11.06 2.16
CA ARG A 95 7.76 -11.80 1.21
C ARG A 95 9.23 -11.38 1.26
N ILE A 96 9.61 -10.51 2.19
CA ILE A 96 11.01 -10.12 2.41
C ILE A 96 11.66 -11.11 3.37
N SER A 97 12.78 -11.70 2.94
CA SER A 97 13.60 -12.58 3.78
C SER A 97 14.62 -11.79 4.59
N LEU A 98 15.04 -12.32 5.74
CA LEU A 98 16.15 -11.75 6.54
C LEU A 98 17.49 -11.84 5.79
N ALA A 99 17.69 -12.90 5.00
CA ALA A 99 18.90 -13.11 4.20
C ALA A 99 19.12 -12.04 3.11
N ASP A 100 18.04 -11.36 2.69
CA ASP A 100 18.05 -10.38 1.62
C ASP A 100 18.26 -8.94 2.15
N GLN A 101 18.87 -8.75 3.33
CA GLN A 101 19.06 -7.45 4.00
C GLN A 101 20.51 -6.91 3.96
N GLY A 102 21.35 -7.36 3.02
CA GLY A 102 22.72 -6.85 2.88
C GLY A 102 22.74 -5.34 2.55
N ASN A 103 23.31 -4.51 3.44
CA ASN A 103 23.46 -3.05 3.29
C ASN A 103 22.19 -2.27 2.86
N LEU A 104 20.99 -2.73 3.27
CA LEU A 104 19.68 -2.18 2.87
C LEU A 104 19.38 -2.16 1.38
N HIS A 105 19.97 -3.11 0.67
CA HIS A 105 19.42 -3.61 -0.57
C HIS A 105 18.44 -4.74 -0.24
N LEU A 106 17.14 -4.46 -0.26
CA LEU A 106 16.10 -5.45 0.02
C LEU A 106 15.64 -6.11 -1.28
N ILE A 107 15.44 -7.42 -1.22
CA ILE A 107 14.86 -8.18 -2.33
C ILE A 107 13.47 -8.66 -1.91
N VAL A 108 12.43 -8.14 -2.57
CA VAL A 108 11.07 -8.65 -2.44
C VAL A 108 10.92 -9.79 -3.45
N ILE A 109 10.88 -11.02 -2.96
CA ILE A 109 10.75 -12.21 -3.80
C ILE A 109 9.29 -12.41 -4.19
N ALA A 110 9.02 -12.44 -5.49
CA ALA A 110 7.70 -12.68 -6.05
C ALA A 110 6.64 -11.75 -5.45
N PRO A 111 6.65 -10.42 -5.70
CA PRO A 111 5.59 -9.52 -5.22
C PRO A 111 4.22 -9.93 -5.79
N LYS A 112 3.15 -9.31 -5.31
CA LYS A 112 1.79 -9.64 -5.78
C LYS A 112 1.67 -9.40 -7.29
N GLU A 113 2.34 -8.36 -7.79
CA GLU A 113 2.48 -8.06 -9.21
C GLU A 113 3.25 -9.16 -9.95
N THR A 114 2.73 -9.51 -11.12
CA THR A 114 3.41 -10.36 -12.09
C THR A 114 3.79 -9.51 -13.30
N ARG A 115 4.89 -9.86 -13.98
CA ARG A 115 5.20 -9.32 -15.30
C ARG A 115 5.20 -10.46 -16.29
N MET A 116 4.44 -10.30 -17.37
CA MET A 116 4.27 -11.35 -18.40
C MET A 116 3.86 -12.70 -17.80
N ASN A 117 2.91 -12.70 -16.84
CA ASN A 117 2.46 -13.88 -16.08
C ASN A 117 3.57 -14.62 -15.30
N ARG A 118 4.70 -13.96 -15.02
CA ARG A 118 5.79 -14.51 -14.20
C ARG A 118 5.97 -13.71 -12.92
N ARG A 119 6.37 -14.42 -11.86
CA ARG A 119 6.84 -13.81 -10.62
C ARG A 119 8.11 -13.03 -10.90
N ILE A 120 8.22 -11.83 -10.35
CA ILE A 120 9.41 -10.99 -10.48
C ILE A 120 10.18 -10.95 -9.15
N ARG A 121 11.45 -10.55 -9.20
CA ARG A 121 12.16 -10.08 -8.01
C ARG A 121 12.17 -8.56 -8.07
N LYS A 122 11.75 -7.91 -6.99
CA LYS A 122 11.83 -6.45 -6.87
C LYS A 122 12.97 -6.14 -5.92
N GLU A 123 14.03 -5.58 -6.49
CA GLU A 123 15.16 -5.06 -5.74
C GLU A 123 14.87 -3.61 -5.36
N LEU A 124 15.08 -3.26 -4.10
CA LEU A 124 14.85 -1.93 -3.58
C LEU A 124 15.98 -1.52 -2.65
N SER A 125 16.50 -0.32 -2.87
CA SER A 125 17.54 0.28 -2.03
C SER A 125 16.90 1.32 -1.13
N ILE A 126 17.15 1.22 0.17
CA ILE A 126 16.65 2.19 1.14
C ILE A 126 17.82 3.00 1.68
N CYS A 127 17.69 4.31 1.56
CA CYS A 127 18.69 5.26 2.04
C CYS A 127 18.57 5.51 3.54
N SER A 128 19.69 5.86 4.16
CA SER A 128 19.73 6.32 5.55
C SER A 128 19.05 7.69 5.68
N LEU A 129 18.46 7.94 6.84
CA LEU A 129 18.03 9.29 7.25
C LEU A 129 19.01 9.80 8.32
N PRO A 130 20.12 10.46 7.92
CA PRO A 130 21.14 10.90 8.86
C PRO A 130 20.61 11.91 9.88
N GLU A 131 19.71 12.80 9.45
CA GLU A 131 19.16 13.90 10.26
C GLU A 131 18.16 13.43 11.32
N ASP A 132 17.45 12.32 11.10
CA ASP A 132 16.50 11.77 12.06
C ASP A 132 16.66 10.24 12.16
N GLN A 133 17.58 9.84 13.03
CA GLN A 133 17.83 8.43 13.35
C GLN A 133 16.61 7.74 13.97
N SER A 134 15.70 8.50 14.59
CA SER A 134 14.51 7.94 15.22
C SER A 134 13.47 7.50 14.17
N LEU A 135 13.45 8.11 13.00
CA LEU A 135 12.62 7.69 11.86
C LEU A 135 13.39 6.92 10.77
N CYS A 136 14.69 6.68 10.98
CA CYS A 136 15.52 6.00 10.01
C CYS A 136 15.13 4.52 9.86
N PRO A 137 14.74 4.06 8.64
CA PRO A 137 14.46 2.65 8.39
C PRO A 137 15.70 1.76 8.58
N ILE A 138 16.90 2.29 8.29
CA ILE A 138 18.18 1.58 8.49
C ILE A 138 18.39 1.25 9.96
N THR A 139 18.30 2.26 10.82
CA THR A 139 18.52 2.14 12.27
C THR A 139 17.47 1.22 12.89
N SER A 140 16.22 1.33 12.43
CA SER A 140 15.14 0.44 12.86
C SER A 140 15.34 -1.02 12.38
N SER A 141 15.86 -1.22 11.17
CA SER A 141 16.24 -2.56 10.69
C SER A 141 17.35 -3.16 11.54
N GLN A 142 18.44 -2.43 11.78
CA GLN A 142 19.57 -2.92 12.58
C GLN A 142 19.13 -3.35 13.98
N ALA A 143 18.28 -2.56 14.65
CA ALA A 143 17.72 -2.92 15.95
C ALA A 143 16.88 -4.21 15.90
N LEU A 144 16.06 -4.37 14.85
CA LEU A 144 15.24 -5.56 14.63
C LEU A 144 16.09 -6.80 14.33
N VAL A 145 17.03 -6.71 13.39
CA VAL A 145 17.95 -7.79 13.00
C VAL A 145 18.75 -8.27 14.19
N ASN A 146 19.34 -7.36 14.97
CA ASN A 146 20.08 -7.71 16.19
C ASN A 146 19.19 -8.47 17.21
N HIS A 147 17.89 -8.16 17.27
CA HIS A 147 16.95 -8.89 18.12
C HIS A 147 16.61 -10.27 17.53
N LEU A 148 16.53 -10.40 16.20
CA LEU A 148 16.26 -11.65 15.49
C LEU A 148 17.45 -12.62 15.51
N ASP A 149 18.68 -12.13 15.45
CA ASP A 149 19.91 -12.93 15.54
C ASP A 149 19.99 -13.66 16.88
N ARG A 150 19.61 -12.98 17.98
CA ARG A 150 19.54 -13.57 19.33
C ARG A 150 18.56 -14.74 19.44
N VAL A 151 17.55 -14.79 18.56
CA VAL A 151 16.53 -15.84 18.53
C VAL A 151 16.66 -16.75 17.30
N SER A 152 17.73 -16.59 16.50
CA SER A 152 18.03 -17.39 15.31
C SER A 152 16.85 -17.49 14.31
N SER A 153 16.24 -16.34 14.00
CA SER A 153 15.12 -16.27 13.05
C SER A 153 15.57 -16.33 11.60
N GLU A 154 14.80 -17.01 10.75
CA GLU A 154 14.89 -16.85 9.28
C GLU A 154 13.91 -15.78 8.75
N PHE A 155 12.95 -15.35 9.57
CA PHE A 155 11.91 -14.39 9.19
C PHE A 155 12.24 -12.99 9.70
N LEU A 156 12.17 -12.00 8.80
CA LEU A 156 12.31 -10.59 9.13
C LEU A 156 11.17 -10.09 10.05
N PHE A 157 9.96 -10.56 9.81
CA PHE A 157 8.79 -10.26 10.62
C PHE A 157 8.33 -11.55 11.31
N MET A 158 8.84 -11.80 12.53
CA MET A 158 8.49 -12.98 13.33
C MET A 158 7.29 -12.71 14.26
N ASN A 159 6.47 -13.72 14.47
CA ASN A 159 5.44 -13.75 15.51
C ASN A 159 6.07 -13.86 16.91
N SER A 160 5.83 -12.85 17.75
CA SER A 160 6.34 -12.81 19.13
C SER A 160 5.71 -13.84 20.08
N TRP A 161 4.54 -14.37 19.74
CA TRP A 161 3.79 -15.34 20.56
C TRP A 161 4.04 -16.78 20.13
N VAL A 162 4.38 -16.98 18.85
CA VAL A 162 4.66 -18.30 18.28
C VAL A 162 6.03 -18.22 17.60
N PRO A 163 7.11 -18.54 18.35
CA PRO A 163 8.47 -18.53 17.82
C PRO A 163 8.58 -19.35 16.54
N ASN A 164 9.49 -18.94 15.65
CA ASN A 164 9.73 -19.60 14.36
C ASN A 164 8.53 -19.62 13.39
N LYS A 165 7.58 -18.68 13.55
CA LYS A 165 6.57 -18.40 12.52
C LYS A 165 6.67 -16.96 12.05
N ALA A 166 6.60 -16.77 10.74
CA ALA A 166 6.42 -15.45 10.14
C ALA A 166 5.09 -14.82 10.57
N LEU A 167 5.05 -13.50 10.68
CA LEU A 167 3.80 -12.74 10.76
C LEU A 167 3.00 -12.96 9.48
N VAL A 168 1.72 -13.24 9.63
CA VAL A 168 0.80 -13.32 8.49
C VAL A 168 0.50 -11.92 7.94
N VAL A 169 0.15 -11.85 6.66
CA VAL A 169 -0.19 -10.61 5.93
C VAL A 169 -1.24 -9.77 6.67
N THR A 170 -2.22 -10.41 7.31
CA THR A 170 -3.27 -9.73 8.08
C THR A 170 -2.71 -8.99 9.29
N THR A 171 -1.72 -9.55 10.00
CA THR A 171 -1.07 -8.89 11.13
C THR A 171 -0.26 -7.67 10.68
N LEU A 172 0.52 -7.80 9.61
CA LEU A 172 1.24 -6.67 9.01
C LEU A 172 0.27 -5.57 8.55
N SER A 173 -0.85 -5.96 7.94
CA SER A 173 -1.90 -5.00 7.58
C SER A 173 -2.48 -4.27 8.79
N THR A 174 -2.68 -4.96 9.91
CA THR A 174 -3.13 -4.36 11.17
C THR A 174 -2.09 -3.39 11.74
N TYR A 175 -0.80 -3.73 11.68
CA TYR A 175 0.28 -2.83 12.11
C TYR A 175 0.23 -1.52 11.34
N LEU A 176 0.24 -1.59 10.00
CA LEU A 176 0.20 -0.41 9.14
C LEU A 176 -1.04 0.45 9.41
N ARG A 177 -2.22 -0.16 9.45
CA ARG A 177 -3.48 0.57 9.70
C ARG A 177 -3.53 1.18 11.10
N SER A 178 -3.02 0.49 12.11
CA SER A 178 -3.07 0.99 13.49
C SER A 178 -2.25 2.28 13.67
N ILE A 179 -1.13 2.40 12.96
CA ILE A 179 -0.32 3.62 12.96
C ILE A 179 -1.00 4.70 12.13
N LEU A 180 -1.45 4.35 10.92
CA LEU A 180 -2.08 5.29 10.00
C LEU A 180 -3.34 5.94 10.57
N ARG A 181 -4.07 5.24 11.45
CA ARG A 181 -5.25 5.74 12.16
C ARG A 181 -4.95 6.76 13.26
N LEU A 182 -3.71 6.91 13.67
CA LEU A 182 -3.32 7.97 14.61
C LEU A 182 -3.41 9.35 13.94
N SER A 183 -3.24 9.38 12.62
CA SER A 183 -3.32 10.60 11.83
C SER A 183 -4.77 10.95 11.48
N PRO A 184 -5.19 12.22 11.65
CA PRO A 184 -6.51 12.67 11.23
C PRO A 184 -6.64 12.59 9.71
N SER A 185 -7.82 12.17 9.25
CA SER A 185 -8.19 12.09 7.84
C SER A 185 -9.42 12.96 7.59
N THR A 186 -9.39 13.75 6.52
CA THR A 186 -10.54 14.54 6.08
C THR A 186 -11.65 13.70 5.43
N ALA A 187 -11.44 12.39 5.26
CA ALA A 187 -12.36 11.55 4.52
C ALA A 187 -13.44 10.93 5.41
N THR A 188 -14.68 11.37 5.22
CA THR A 188 -15.88 10.98 6.00
C THR A 188 -16.35 9.54 5.76
N SER A 189 -15.74 8.80 4.81
CA SER A 189 -16.11 7.41 4.48
C SER A 189 -14.96 6.54 3.91
N ALA A 190 -13.74 7.08 3.78
CA ALA A 190 -12.64 6.44 3.04
C ALA A 190 -11.66 5.63 3.89
N ASP A 191 -11.93 5.42 5.18
CA ASP A 191 -11.05 4.66 6.09
C ASP A 191 -10.73 3.23 5.63
N LYS A 192 -11.58 2.63 4.77
CA LYS A 192 -11.31 1.31 4.17
C LYS A 192 -10.32 1.36 3.00
N LEU A 193 -10.13 2.51 2.36
CA LEU A 193 -9.26 2.68 1.19
C LEU A 193 -7.89 3.24 1.57
N LEU A 194 -7.75 3.78 2.77
CA LEU A 194 -6.50 4.37 3.23
C LEU A 194 -5.44 3.28 3.47
N SER A 195 -4.30 3.43 2.79
CA SER A 195 -3.14 2.56 2.96
C SER A 195 -1.86 3.38 2.99
N VAL A 196 -0.83 2.87 3.68
CA VAL A 196 0.49 3.53 3.74
C VAL A 196 1.06 3.72 2.33
N HIS A 197 0.91 2.69 1.47
CA HIS A 197 1.27 2.74 0.06
C HIS A 197 0.66 3.96 -0.64
N LEU A 198 -0.65 4.16 -0.53
CA LEU A 198 -1.36 5.29 -1.12
C LEU A 198 -0.86 6.64 -0.57
N VAL A 199 -0.79 6.78 0.75
CA VAL A 199 -0.44 8.07 1.37
C VAL A 199 0.99 8.47 1.06
N ALA A 200 1.93 7.53 1.16
CA ALA A 200 3.33 7.79 0.93
C ALA A 200 3.60 8.19 -0.53
N SER A 201 2.98 7.51 -1.50
CA SER A 201 3.18 7.84 -2.92
C SER A 201 2.58 9.18 -3.32
N ASN A 202 1.41 9.55 -2.78
CA ASN A 202 0.85 10.89 -2.99
C ASN A 202 1.71 11.97 -2.32
N LYS A 203 2.25 11.70 -1.12
CA LYS A 203 3.15 12.63 -0.44
C LYS A 203 4.41 12.86 -1.27
N ALA A 204 5.04 11.80 -1.79
CA ALA A 204 6.20 11.90 -2.68
C ALA A 204 5.89 12.74 -3.93
N LEU A 205 4.75 12.49 -4.58
CA LEU A 205 4.33 13.26 -5.76
C LEU A 205 4.15 14.75 -5.44
N ARG A 206 3.53 15.08 -4.30
CA ARG A 206 3.36 16.48 -3.86
C ARG A 206 4.67 17.17 -3.47
N LEU A 207 5.67 16.41 -3.07
CA LEU A 207 7.03 16.92 -2.81
C LEU A 207 7.85 17.09 -4.10
N GLY A 208 7.29 16.79 -5.27
CA GLY A 208 7.94 16.99 -6.55
C GLY A 208 8.86 15.84 -6.99
N ILE A 209 8.78 14.68 -6.33
CA ILE A 209 9.50 13.48 -6.80
C ILE A 209 8.95 13.11 -8.19
N PRO A 210 9.81 12.86 -9.20
CA PRO A 210 9.36 12.52 -10.54
C PRO A 210 8.42 11.32 -10.55
N LEU A 211 7.35 11.41 -11.35
CA LEU A 211 6.36 10.34 -11.45
C LEU A 211 7.02 9.01 -11.86
N GLU A 212 8.01 9.04 -12.75
CA GLU A 212 8.73 7.83 -13.17
C GLU A 212 9.44 7.12 -12.00
N GLU A 213 10.08 7.86 -11.10
CA GLU A 213 10.70 7.30 -9.90
C GLU A 213 9.65 6.71 -8.94
N ILE A 214 8.51 7.38 -8.79
CA ILE A 214 7.38 6.88 -8.00
C ILE A 214 6.83 5.58 -8.61
N LEU A 215 6.69 5.51 -9.94
CA LEU A 215 6.26 4.32 -10.68
C LEU A 215 7.24 3.16 -10.50
N LEU A 216 8.54 3.44 -10.61
CA LEU A 216 9.59 2.45 -10.41
C LEU A 216 9.58 1.92 -8.97
N MET A 217 9.56 2.82 -7.98
CA MET A 217 9.56 2.47 -6.56
C MET A 217 8.29 1.71 -6.16
N GLY A 218 7.12 2.13 -6.63
CA GLY A 218 5.84 1.47 -6.37
C GLY A 218 5.63 0.20 -7.20
N ASN A 219 6.49 -0.06 -8.18
CA ASN A 219 6.38 -1.16 -9.15
C ASN A 219 5.04 -1.16 -9.90
N TRP A 220 4.57 0.03 -10.27
CA TRP A 220 3.35 0.19 -11.07
C TRP A 220 3.64 -0.05 -12.55
N VAL A 221 2.74 -0.77 -13.23
CA VAL A 221 2.88 -1.09 -14.66
C VAL A 221 2.67 0.11 -15.58
N SER A 222 1.97 1.15 -15.12
CA SER A 222 1.78 2.39 -15.87
C SER A 222 1.35 3.56 -14.99
N ALA A 223 1.57 4.77 -15.50
CA ALA A 223 1.04 6.00 -14.91
C ALA A 223 -0.48 5.97 -14.76
N THR A 224 -1.20 5.36 -15.70
CA THR A 224 -2.66 5.23 -15.66
C THR A 224 -3.13 4.39 -14.47
N VAL A 225 -2.44 3.30 -14.15
CA VAL A 225 -2.76 2.48 -12.97
C VAL A 225 -2.56 3.31 -11.70
N PHE A 226 -1.43 4.02 -11.61
CA PHE A 226 -1.18 4.93 -10.50
C PHE A 226 -2.26 6.01 -10.37
N GLN A 227 -2.59 6.71 -11.46
CA GLN A 227 -3.58 7.79 -11.45
C GLN A 227 -4.98 7.31 -11.05
N ASN A 228 -5.43 6.18 -11.60
CA ASN A 228 -6.79 5.69 -11.37
C ASN A 228 -7.00 5.12 -9.97
N HIS A 229 -5.97 4.50 -9.39
CA HIS A 229 -6.10 3.75 -8.14
C HIS A 229 -5.39 4.37 -6.95
N TYR A 230 -4.36 5.17 -7.21
CA TYR A 230 -3.42 5.62 -6.19
C TYR A 230 -3.21 7.14 -6.18
N HIS A 231 -3.79 7.92 -7.10
CA HIS A 231 -3.66 9.37 -7.09
C HIS A 231 -4.92 10.03 -6.53
N CYS A 232 -4.77 10.81 -5.46
CA CYS A 232 -5.88 11.41 -4.72
C CYS A 232 -5.83 12.95 -4.63
N SER A 233 -5.05 13.61 -5.48
CA SER A 233 -5.08 15.07 -5.58
C SER A 233 -5.03 15.56 -7.02
N TYR A 234 -6.18 15.92 -7.56
CA TYR A 234 -6.29 16.52 -8.90
C TYR A 234 -6.19 18.05 -8.88
N ASN A 235 -5.61 18.63 -7.82
CA ASN A 235 -5.37 20.07 -7.80
C ASN A 235 -4.30 20.38 -8.84
N VAL A 236 -4.76 20.92 -9.97
CA VAL A 236 -3.89 21.46 -11.00
C VAL A 236 -3.18 22.67 -10.38
N SER A 237 -1.88 22.55 -10.15
CA SER A 237 -1.05 23.62 -9.56
C SER A 237 -0.89 24.82 -10.51
N GLY A 238 -1.07 24.60 -11.81
CA GLY A 238 -1.10 25.65 -12.82
C GLY A 238 -2.52 26.10 -13.14
N ASN A 239 -2.71 27.40 -13.32
CA ASN A 239 -3.92 27.90 -13.97
C ASN A 239 -3.85 27.52 -15.46
N ILE A 240 -4.31 26.31 -15.80
CA ILE A 240 -4.34 25.81 -17.20
C ILE A 240 -5.03 26.82 -18.11
N THR A 241 -6.06 27.50 -17.59
CA THR A 241 -6.74 28.56 -18.32
C THR A 241 -5.78 29.65 -18.75
N VAL A 242 -4.88 30.11 -17.88
CA VAL A 242 -3.84 31.10 -18.22
C VAL A 242 -2.83 30.53 -19.22
N ALA A 243 -2.35 29.30 -19.02
CA ALA A 243 -1.34 28.69 -19.90
C ALA A 243 -1.87 28.43 -21.33
N VAL A 244 -3.15 28.11 -21.47
CA VAL A 244 -3.79 27.82 -22.77
C VAL A 244 -4.28 29.11 -23.43
N ILE A 245 -4.95 30.00 -22.69
CA ILE A 245 -5.54 31.21 -23.26
C ILE A 245 -4.46 32.23 -23.63
N ASN A 246 -3.41 32.40 -22.82
CA ASN A 246 -2.34 33.37 -23.14
C ASN A 246 -1.39 32.88 -24.26
N HIS A 247 -1.49 31.62 -24.70
CA HIS A 247 -0.78 31.13 -25.88
C HIS A 247 -1.63 31.15 -27.16
N LEU A 248 -2.89 31.55 -27.06
CA LEU A 248 -3.82 31.71 -28.19
C LEU A 248 -4.11 33.18 -28.54
N ALA A 249 -3.52 34.12 -27.80
CA ALA A 249 -3.56 35.56 -28.03
C ALA A 249 -2.19 36.06 -28.51
#